data_AF-A0A7S1QSE8-F1
#
_entry.id   AF-A0A7S1QSE8-F1
#
_cell.length_a   1.000
_cell.length_b   1.000
_cell.length_c   1.000
_cell.angle_alpha   90.00
_cell.angle_beta   90.00
_cell.angle_gamma   90.00
#
_symmetry.space_group_name_H-M   'P 1'
#
loop_
_entity.id
_entity.type
_entity.pdbx_description
1 polymer ?
#
loop_
_entity_poly.entity_id
_entity_poly.type
_entity_poly.pdbx_seq_one_letter_code
_entity_poly.pdbx_strand_id
1 'polypeptide(L)'
;EGLAPCDYVFDNQNVCPKDVQAAVAPWKPKAYAYVSSGGMYKPRGDKALIEVGEVKEDNKQLSIERSAAAQGLNWSAYRPQYIYGPKTNKRGYIDWFLDRVVRELPLPLPGDGSLTTTLTHADDVAGMMASVVGKEGQAKGQVFNCATDVRISHKELAEMIGEVVGKQPKYTFYDPAKLKGVELPKKGKFPFRETHFGVGVEKAKIVLGWKPEHDLKTDLSWYYAEYRRLGKDQGPVERAWDEAVLGTPGAATAAPMAAAAAPTPAGVPVAPRVKAALIIQNKGGGHGEIGYHLALKLARQMKVTMIVDSAAKRDSPPFSSYGDLEAAGVEIRWADLSSGGLSGAMEGL
;
A
#
# COMPACT_ATOMS: atom_id res chain seq x y z
N GLU A 1 16.35 -27.98 -8.07
CA GLU A 1 16.41 -27.74 -9.53
C GLU A 1 16.10 -26.27 -9.76
N GLY A 2 17.09 -25.53 -10.25
CA GLY A 2 17.07 -24.07 -10.27
C GLY A 2 15.83 -23.47 -10.92
N LEU A 3 15.38 -22.32 -10.39
CA LEU A 3 14.15 -21.67 -10.84
C LEU A 3 14.21 -21.32 -12.33
N ALA A 4 13.25 -21.85 -13.10
CA ALA A 4 13.15 -21.61 -14.53
C ALA A 4 12.79 -20.14 -14.86
N PRO A 5 13.30 -19.58 -15.99
CA PRO A 5 12.98 -18.23 -16.42
C PRO A 5 11.48 -17.96 -16.55
N CYS A 6 11.01 -16.87 -15.93
CA CYS A 6 9.61 -16.45 -15.96
C CYS A 6 9.34 -15.35 -16.98
N ASP A 7 8.14 -15.34 -17.57
CA ASP A 7 7.68 -14.27 -18.48
C ASP A 7 7.59 -12.92 -17.74
N TYR A 8 7.15 -12.93 -16.48
CA TYR A 8 6.92 -11.75 -15.67
C TYR A 8 7.70 -11.83 -14.37
N VAL A 9 8.24 -10.70 -13.93
CA VAL A 9 8.91 -10.57 -12.63
C VAL A 9 8.26 -9.43 -11.86
N PHE A 10 7.73 -9.73 -10.69
CA PHE A 10 7.12 -8.77 -9.77
C PHE A 10 8.02 -8.61 -8.55
N ASP A 11 8.85 -7.56 -8.59
CA ASP A 11 9.79 -7.25 -7.52
C ASP A 11 9.08 -6.45 -6.42
N ASN A 12 8.79 -7.14 -5.32
CA ASN A 12 8.23 -6.57 -4.11
C ASN A 12 9.29 -6.55 -2.97
N GLN A 13 10.57 -6.72 -3.31
CA GLN A 13 11.68 -6.89 -2.38
C GLN A 13 12.39 -5.56 -2.08
N ASN A 14 11.72 -4.68 -1.35
CA ASN A 14 12.24 -3.37 -0.92
C ASN A 14 13.44 -3.43 0.08
N VAL A 15 14.17 -4.56 0.12
CA VAL A 15 15.24 -4.87 1.08
C VAL A 15 16.62 -4.93 0.42
N CYS A 16 16.82 -5.68 -0.67
CA CYS A 16 18.13 -5.81 -1.35
C CYS A 16 18.16 -5.00 -2.66
N PRO A 17 18.79 -3.81 -2.72
CA PRO A 17 18.51 -2.81 -3.77
C PRO A 17 19.23 -3.01 -5.11
N LYS A 18 19.85 -4.17 -5.37
CA LYS A 18 20.64 -4.41 -6.61
C LYS A 18 20.52 -5.81 -7.21
N ASP A 19 20.17 -6.82 -6.41
CA ASP A 19 20.36 -8.21 -6.80
C ASP A 19 19.24 -8.78 -7.69
N VAL A 20 17.96 -8.57 -7.34
CA VAL A 20 16.80 -9.09 -8.11
C VAL A 20 16.90 -8.77 -9.60
N GLN A 21 17.32 -7.55 -9.93
CA GLN A 21 17.43 -7.07 -11.31
C GLN A 21 18.54 -7.78 -12.07
N ALA A 22 19.72 -7.92 -11.46
CA ALA A 22 20.86 -8.61 -12.06
C ALA A 22 20.57 -10.10 -12.24
N ALA A 23 19.90 -10.71 -11.26
CA ALA A 23 19.48 -12.11 -11.26
C ALA A 23 18.50 -12.44 -12.41
N VAL A 24 17.53 -11.55 -12.71
CA VAL A 24 16.51 -11.79 -13.76
C VAL A 24 16.81 -11.15 -15.11
N ALA A 25 17.79 -10.24 -15.22
CA ALA A 25 18.17 -9.65 -16.50
C ALA A 25 18.55 -10.68 -17.60
N PRO A 26 19.26 -11.79 -17.30
CA PRO A 26 19.52 -12.85 -18.28
C PRO A 26 18.25 -13.50 -18.86
N TRP A 27 17.16 -13.54 -18.09
CA TRP A 27 15.87 -14.12 -18.52
C TRP A 27 15.13 -13.24 -19.54
N LYS A 28 15.47 -11.95 -19.63
CA LYS A 28 14.81 -10.94 -20.48
C LYS A 28 13.28 -10.97 -20.33
N PRO A 29 12.74 -10.84 -19.09
CA PRO A 29 11.31 -10.97 -18.84
C PRO A 29 10.50 -9.95 -19.65
N LYS A 30 9.31 -10.37 -20.09
CA LYS A 30 8.36 -9.54 -20.85
C LYS A 30 7.96 -8.30 -20.05
N ALA A 31 7.87 -8.39 -18.73
CA ALA A 31 7.86 -7.21 -17.87
C ALA A 31 8.55 -7.48 -16.52
N TYR A 32 9.28 -6.47 -16.03
CA TYR A 32 9.73 -6.36 -14.65
C TYR A 32 8.91 -5.23 -13.98
N ALA A 33 8.12 -5.57 -12.98
CA ALA A 33 7.19 -4.67 -12.29
C ALA A 33 7.62 -4.50 -10.82
N TYR A 34 8.12 -3.31 -10.48
CA TYR A 34 8.73 -3.04 -9.17
C TYR A 34 7.81 -2.27 -8.22
N VAL A 35 7.68 -2.72 -6.97
CA VAL A 35 7.01 -1.99 -5.87
C VAL A 35 7.95 -0.96 -5.27
N SER A 36 7.88 0.23 -5.84
CA SER A 36 8.50 1.46 -5.36
C SER A 36 7.66 2.07 -4.22
N SER A 37 7.66 3.40 -4.07
CA SER A 37 6.88 4.08 -3.03
C SER A 37 6.52 5.52 -3.40
N GLY A 38 5.25 5.90 -3.21
CA GLY A 38 4.84 7.31 -3.21
C GLY A 38 5.49 8.12 -2.06
N GLY A 39 6.10 7.44 -1.09
CA GLY A 39 6.86 8.05 0.00
C GLY A 39 8.06 8.90 -0.44
N MET A 40 8.56 8.74 -1.67
CA MET A 40 9.69 9.53 -2.17
C MET A 40 9.33 10.97 -2.56
N TYR A 41 8.07 11.29 -2.84
CA TYR A 41 7.68 12.63 -3.29
C TYR A 41 7.87 13.71 -2.22
N LYS A 42 8.31 14.89 -2.66
CA LYS A 42 8.24 16.14 -1.89
C LYS A 42 6.80 16.70 -1.92
N PRO A 43 6.37 17.52 -0.94
CA PRO A 43 5.02 18.10 -0.92
C PRO A 43 4.77 19.04 -2.10
N ARG A 44 3.51 19.12 -2.58
CA ARG A 44 3.12 19.90 -3.78
C ARG A 44 1.96 20.87 -3.48
N GLY A 45 1.98 21.48 -2.30
CA GLY A 45 0.84 22.22 -1.77
C GLY A 45 -0.38 21.31 -1.59
N ASP A 46 -1.56 21.82 -1.94
CA ASP A 46 -2.84 21.12 -1.96
C ASP A 46 -3.02 20.13 -3.13
N LYS A 47 -2.10 20.14 -4.11
CA LYS A 47 -2.27 19.44 -5.39
C LYS A 47 -1.86 17.97 -5.28
N ALA A 48 -2.58 17.10 -5.99
CA ALA A 48 -2.21 15.69 -6.12
C ALA A 48 -0.78 15.54 -6.67
N LEU A 49 -0.06 14.58 -6.12
CA LEU A 49 1.27 14.18 -6.57
C LEU A 49 1.15 13.35 -7.84
N ILE A 50 2.02 13.61 -8.82
CA ILE A 50 2.02 12.99 -10.15
C ILE A 50 3.41 12.41 -10.43
N GLU A 51 3.51 11.49 -11.38
CA GLU A 51 4.73 10.68 -11.58
C GLU A 51 5.97 11.49 -12.00
N VAL A 52 5.75 12.65 -12.62
CA VAL A 52 6.78 13.66 -12.97
C VAL A 52 7.01 14.71 -11.87
N GLY A 53 6.42 14.53 -10.69
CA GLY A 53 6.58 15.40 -9.53
C GLY A 53 7.94 15.23 -8.85
N GLU A 54 8.38 16.25 -8.12
CA GLU A 54 9.70 16.27 -7.47
C GLU A 54 9.83 15.19 -6.38
N VAL A 55 10.97 14.49 -6.41
CA VAL A 55 11.28 13.36 -5.51
C VAL A 55 12.51 13.65 -4.64
N LYS A 56 12.67 12.85 -3.59
CA LYS A 56 13.88 12.77 -2.79
C LYS A 56 14.94 11.97 -3.56
N GLU A 57 16.03 12.63 -3.96
CA GLU A 57 17.11 12.03 -4.74
C GLU A 57 17.90 10.95 -3.98
N ASP A 58 17.95 11.05 -2.64
CA ASP A 58 18.54 10.08 -1.72
C ASP A 58 17.64 8.86 -1.43
N ASN A 59 16.57 8.67 -2.19
CA ASN A 59 15.60 7.61 -1.94
C ASN A 59 16.02 6.22 -2.48
N LYS A 60 15.94 5.21 -1.60
CA LYS A 60 16.25 3.81 -1.94
C LYS A 60 15.37 3.20 -3.04
N GLN A 61 14.09 3.52 -3.08
CA GLN A 61 13.20 2.98 -4.12
C GLN A 61 13.51 3.62 -5.49
N LEU A 62 13.83 4.92 -5.51
CA LEU A 62 14.28 5.64 -6.71
C LEU A 62 15.61 5.11 -7.27
N SER A 63 16.55 4.68 -6.42
CA SER A 63 17.79 4.06 -6.91
C SER A 63 17.56 2.66 -7.49
N ILE A 64 16.56 1.92 -7.00
CA ILE A 64 16.12 0.64 -7.59
C ILE A 64 15.44 0.88 -8.94
N GLU A 65 14.56 1.88 -9.08
CA GLU A 65 13.98 2.29 -10.38
C GLU A 65 15.09 2.63 -11.41
N ARG A 66 16.07 3.45 -11.01
CA ARG A 66 17.21 3.84 -11.86
C ARG A 66 18.09 2.64 -12.25
N SER A 67 18.28 1.68 -11.35
CA SER A 67 19.03 0.45 -11.63
C SER A 67 18.31 -0.46 -12.63
N ALA A 68 16.97 -0.58 -12.56
CA ALA A 68 16.20 -1.34 -13.54
C ALA A 68 16.32 -0.75 -14.96
N ALA A 69 16.29 0.59 -15.06
CA ALA A 69 16.51 1.31 -16.30
C ALA A 69 17.93 1.13 -16.86
N ALA A 70 18.95 1.25 -16.00
CA ALA A 70 20.36 1.09 -16.40
C ALA A 70 20.70 -0.33 -16.88
N GLN A 71 20.01 -1.34 -16.36
CA GLN A 71 20.15 -2.75 -16.78
C GLN A 71 19.33 -3.11 -18.03
N GLY A 72 18.60 -2.15 -18.63
CA GLY A 72 17.88 -2.35 -19.89
C GLY A 72 16.65 -3.27 -19.79
N LEU A 73 16.18 -3.58 -18.58
CA LEU A 73 14.99 -4.40 -18.33
C LEU A 73 13.75 -3.78 -19.00
N ASN A 74 12.74 -4.59 -19.33
CA ASN A 74 11.41 -4.05 -19.64
C ASN A 74 10.68 -3.64 -18.35
N TRP A 75 11.19 -2.59 -17.71
CA TRP A 75 10.80 -2.19 -16.37
C TRP A 75 9.56 -1.30 -16.35
N SER A 76 8.81 -1.40 -15.27
CA SER A 76 7.77 -0.48 -14.84
C SER A 76 7.79 -0.38 -13.31
N ALA A 77 7.45 0.78 -12.75
CA ALA A 77 7.53 1.02 -11.30
C ALA A 77 6.20 1.52 -10.73
N TYR A 78 5.79 0.93 -9.62
CA TYR A 78 4.51 1.13 -8.98
C TYR A 78 4.77 1.83 -7.64
N ARG A 79 4.27 3.06 -7.48
CA ARG A 79 4.52 3.93 -6.31
C ARG A 79 3.26 4.01 -5.44
N PRO A 80 2.99 3.02 -4.56
CA PRO A 80 1.83 3.04 -3.69
C PRO A 80 1.91 4.09 -2.59
N GLN A 81 0.74 4.60 -2.24
CA GLN A 81 0.48 5.34 -1.00
C GLN A 81 -0.33 4.48 -0.02
N TYR A 82 -0.84 5.05 1.08
CA TYR A 82 -1.34 4.31 2.24
C TYR A 82 -2.34 3.20 1.89
N ILE A 83 -1.98 1.97 2.25
CA ILE A 83 -2.70 0.74 1.90
C ILE A 83 -3.48 0.24 3.10
N TYR A 84 -4.68 -0.29 2.84
CA TYR A 84 -5.47 -1.11 3.75
C TYR A 84 -6.05 -2.31 3.00
N GLY A 85 -6.50 -3.33 3.73
CA GLY A 85 -7.10 -4.51 3.13
C GLY A 85 -7.24 -5.66 4.13
N PRO A 86 -7.92 -6.76 3.75
CA PRO A 86 -7.99 -7.95 4.57
C PRO A 86 -6.61 -8.64 4.62
N LYS A 87 -6.40 -9.43 5.67
CA LYS A 87 -5.12 -10.11 5.99
C LYS A 87 -3.92 -9.17 6.22
N THR A 88 -4.11 -7.86 6.43
CA THR A 88 -3.00 -6.94 6.74
C THR A 88 -2.59 -6.91 8.21
N ASN A 89 -1.27 -6.77 8.46
CA ASN A 89 -0.74 -6.35 9.77
C ASN A 89 -0.58 -4.82 9.89
N LYS A 90 -0.69 -4.07 8.78
CA LYS A 90 -0.33 -2.63 8.71
C LYS A 90 -1.52 -1.71 9.05
N ARG A 91 -2.34 -2.12 10.01
CA ARG A 91 -3.67 -1.53 10.28
C ARG A 91 -3.67 -0.10 10.83
N GLY A 92 -2.53 0.41 11.30
CA GLY A 92 -2.41 1.65 12.07
C GLY A 92 -2.92 2.94 11.41
N TYR A 93 -3.23 2.95 10.11
CA TYR A 93 -3.87 4.10 9.45
C TYR A 93 -5.34 4.28 9.85
N ILE A 94 -6.10 3.18 9.89
CA ILE A 94 -7.54 3.18 10.17
C ILE A 94 -7.80 2.81 11.63
N ASP A 95 -7.02 1.87 12.19
CA ASP A 95 -7.11 1.51 13.61
C ASP A 95 -6.91 2.73 14.53
N TRP A 96 -6.01 3.66 14.22
CA TRP A 96 -5.79 4.87 15.05
C TRP A 96 -7.03 5.76 15.19
N PHE A 97 -7.88 5.81 14.15
CA PHE A 97 -9.15 6.54 14.15
C PHE A 97 -10.24 5.74 14.86
N LEU A 98 -10.36 4.44 14.57
CA LEU A 98 -11.28 3.52 15.25
C LEU A 98 -11.04 3.50 16.77
N ASP A 99 -9.78 3.42 17.19
CA ASP A 99 -9.33 3.42 18.58
C ASP A 99 -9.94 4.58 19.38
N ARG A 100 -9.99 5.76 18.76
CA ARG A 100 -10.52 7.00 19.35
C ARG A 100 -12.03 7.13 19.20
N VAL A 101 -12.60 6.86 18.02
CA VAL A 101 -14.05 6.98 17.76
C VAL A 101 -14.87 5.97 18.58
N VAL A 102 -14.43 4.71 18.66
CA VAL A 102 -15.12 3.65 19.45
C VAL A 102 -15.18 4.01 20.93
N ARG A 103 -14.09 4.58 21.46
CA ARG A 103 -13.95 5.01 22.87
C ARG A 103 -14.32 6.48 23.12
N GLU A 104 -14.84 7.16 22.09
CA GLU A 104 -15.25 8.56 22.08
C GLU A 104 -14.21 9.56 22.62
N LEU A 105 -12.94 9.27 22.36
CA LEU A 105 -11.80 10.13 22.62
C LEU A 105 -11.71 11.21 21.53
N PRO A 106 -11.13 12.39 21.82
CA PRO A 106 -10.82 13.36 20.80
C PRO A 106 -9.76 12.83 19.83
N LEU A 107 -9.94 13.15 18.55
CA LEU A 107 -8.97 12.96 17.47
C LEU A 107 -8.09 14.21 17.36
N PRO A 108 -6.81 14.18 17.80
CA PRO A 108 -5.87 15.28 17.52
C PRO A 108 -5.49 15.27 16.04
N LEU A 109 -6.10 16.17 15.26
CA LEU A 109 -5.83 16.30 13.82
C LEU A 109 -4.91 17.50 13.52
N PRO A 110 -3.97 17.36 12.56
CA PRO A 110 -3.10 18.46 12.15
C PRO A 110 -3.87 19.53 11.37
N GLY A 111 -3.58 20.81 11.68
CA GLY A 111 -4.30 21.95 11.14
C GLY A 111 -5.72 22.01 11.67
N ASP A 112 -6.69 22.09 10.76
CA ASP A 112 -8.14 21.99 10.98
C ASP A 112 -8.71 20.60 10.59
N GLY A 113 -7.83 19.63 10.32
CA GLY A 113 -8.21 18.31 9.80
C GLY A 113 -8.50 18.25 8.30
N SER A 114 -8.46 19.37 7.57
CA SER A 114 -8.68 19.43 6.10
C SER A 114 -7.54 18.81 5.27
N LEU A 115 -6.37 18.57 5.87
CA LEU A 115 -5.25 17.93 5.20
C LEU A 115 -5.66 16.58 4.60
N THR A 116 -5.32 16.37 3.32
CA THR A 116 -5.88 15.28 2.51
C THR A 116 -4.88 14.18 2.18
N THR A 117 -5.39 12.97 2.01
CA THR A 117 -4.63 11.79 1.63
C THR A 117 -5.45 10.80 0.77
N THR A 118 -4.83 9.71 0.35
CA THR A 118 -5.51 8.57 -0.27
C THR A 118 -5.29 7.31 0.56
N LEU A 119 -6.35 6.52 0.75
CA LEU A 119 -6.33 5.20 1.38
C LEU A 119 -6.81 4.20 0.34
N THR A 120 -6.00 3.20 0.04
CA THR A 120 -6.20 2.35 -1.15
C THR A 120 -6.28 0.89 -0.76
N HIS A 121 -7.24 0.17 -1.32
CA HIS A 121 -7.38 -1.24 -1.06
C HIS A 121 -6.19 -2.03 -1.63
N ALA A 122 -5.70 -3.02 -0.90
CA ALA A 122 -4.53 -3.80 -1.27
C ALA A 122 -4.72 -4.59 -2.57
N ASP A 123 -5.94 -5.11 -2.77
CA ASP A 123 -6.30 -5.82 -3.99
C ASP A 123 -6.36 -4.87 -5.21
N ASP A 124 -6.71 -3.60 -5.02
CA ASP A 124 -6.68 -2.58 -6.08
C ASP A 124 -5.23 -2.22 -6.49
N VAL A 125 -4.32 -2.10 -5.52
CA VAL A 125 -2.87 -1.92 -5.78
C VAL A 125 -2.30 -3.14 -6.52
N ALA A 126 -2.66 -4.35 -6.08
CA ALA A 126 -2.28 -5.59 -6.76
C ALA A 126 -2.87 -5.69 -8.17
N GLY A 127 -4.11 -5.23 -8.38
CA GLY A 127 -4.74 -5.11 -9.69
C GLY A 127 -4.02 -4.16 -10.63
N MET A 128 -3.54 -3.02 -10.11
CA MET A 128 -2.74 -2.08 -10.90
C MET A 128 -1.41 -2.71 -11.35
N MET A 129 -0.73 -3.45 -10.47
CA MET A 129 0.47 -4.21 -10.86
C MET A 129 0.17 -5.31 -11.88
N ALA A 130 -0.86 -6.13 -11.64
CA ALA A 130 -1.24 -7.23 -12.52
C ALA A 130 -1.68 -6.74 -13.92
N SER A 131 -2.19 -5.51 -14.04
CA SER A 131 -2.60 -4.91 -15.31
C SER A 131 -1.46 -4.63 -16.31
N VAL A 132 -0.19 -4.83 -15.91
CA VAL A 132 0.97 -4.88 -16.83
C VAL A 132 0.89 -6.05 -17.82
N VAL A 133 0.17 -7.11 -17.47
CA VAL A 133 0.06 -8.34 -18.26
C VAL A 133 -0.78 -8.09 -19.51
N GLY A 134 -0.16 -8.22 -20.68
CA GLY A 134 -0.72 -7.82 -21.98
C GLY A 134 -0.59 -6.32 -22.31
N LYS A 135 0.13 -5.55 -21.48
CA LYS A 135 0.38 -4.10 -21.66
C LYS A 135 1.87 -3.75 -21.50
N GLU A 136 2.74 -4.73 -21.74
CA GLU A 136 4.18 -4.68 -21.45
C GLU A 136 4.93 -3.64 -22.31
N GLY A 137 4.43 -3.36 -23.52
CA GLY A 137 4.98 -2.33 -24.39
C GLY A 137 4.59 -0.91 -23.95
N GLN A 138 3.36 -0.74 -23.44
CA GLN A 138 2.83 0.54 -22.96
C GLN A 138 3.39 0.89 -21.57
N ALA A 139 3.62 -0.11 -20.73
CA ALA A 139 4.22 0.04 -19.40
C ALA A 139 5.75 0.26 -19.43
N LYS A 140 6.42 0.01 -20.57
CA LYS A 140 7.88 0.11 -20.69
C LYS A 140 8.43 1.48 -20.26
N GLY A 141 9.32 1.47 -19.28
CA GLY A 141 9.96 2.67 -18.75
C GLY A 141 9.03 3.59 -17.94
N GLN A 142 7.83 3.12 -17.60
CA GLN A 142 6.83 3.95 -16.94
C GLN A 142 6.82 3.74 -15.43
N VAL A 143 6.87 4.86 -14.70
CA VAL A 143 6.37 4.96 -13.33
C VAL A 143 4.84 5.10 -13.36
N PHE A 144 4.15 4.49 -12.40
CA PHE A 144 2.72 4.65 -12.10
C PHE A 144 2.54 4.92 -10.61
N ASN A 145 1.72 5.90 -10.25
CA ASN A 145 1.23 6.07 -8.88
C ASN A 145 0.15 5.04 -8.57
N CYS A 146 0.16 4.46 -7.37
CA CYS A 146 -0.87 3.52 -6.94
C CYS A 146 -1.66 4.10 -5.77
N ALA A 147 -2.88 4.52 -6.07
CA ALA A 147 -3.89 4.89 -5.10
C ALA A 147 -5.31 4.62 -5.64
N THR A 148 -6.32 4.79 -4.80
CA THR A 148 -7.68 5.14 -5.27
C THR A 148 -7.65 6.54 -5.92
N ASP A 149 -8.61 6.84 -6.80
CA ASP A 149 -8.85 8.19 -7.29
C ASP A 149 -9.68 9.05 -6.31
N VAL A 150 -10.22 8.45 -5.24
CA VAL A 150 -10.90 9.17 -4.15
C VAL A 150 -9.87 9.73 -3.15
N ARG A 151 -9.76 11.06 -3.08
CA ARG A 151 -8.90 11.77 -2.12
C ARG A 151 -9.73 12.40 -1.01
N ILE A 152 -9.48 12.01 0.23
CA ILE A 152 -10.24 12.41 1.43
C ILE A 152 -9.38 13.23 2.40
N SER A 153 -10.01 14.10 3.19
CA SER A 153 -9.42 14.72 4.37
C SER A 153 -9.38 13.77 5.56
N HIS A 154 -8.55 14.09 6.55
CA HIS A 154 -8.56 13.37 7.83
C HIS A 154 -9.89 13.53 8.59
N LYS A 155 -10.61 14.62 8.35
CA LYS A 155 -11.96 14.85 8.91
C LYS A 155 -12.99 13.92 8.26
N GLU A 156 -13.02 13.82 6.93
CA GLU A 156 -13.93 12.91 6.21
C GLU A 156 -13.65 11.44 6.55
N LEU A 157 -12.39 11.04 6.74
CA LEU A 157 -12.03 9.71 7.23
C LEU A 157 -12.64 9.43 8.61
N ALA A 158 -12.55 10.40 9.54
CA ALA A 158 -13.16 10.28 10.85
C ALA A 158 -14.70 10.21 10.77
N GLU A 159 -15.33 10.97 9.88
CA GLU A 159 -16.78 11.00 9.67
C GLU A 159 -17.31 9.67 9.13
N MET A 160 -16.67 9.09 8.11
CA MET A 160 -17.02 7.75 7.59
C MET A 160 -16.83 6.65 8.64
N ILE A 161 -15.80 6.75 9.48
CA ILE A 161 -15.60 5.84 10.61
C ILE A 161 -16.69 6.05 11.68
N GLY A 162 -17.10 7.29 11.93
CA GLY A 162 -18.20 7.63 12.83
C GLY A 162 -19.54 7.06 12.40
N GLU A 163 -19.87 7.14 11.10
CA GLU A 163 -21.04 6.49 10.50
C GLU A 163 -21.05 4.98 10.77
N VAL A 164 -19.94 4.29 10.46
CA VAL A 164 -19.82 2.82 10.60
C VAL A 164 -19.78 2.35 12.06
N VAL A 165 -19.22 3.15 12.97
CA VAL A 165 -19.20 2.86 14.41
C VAL A 165 -20.53 3.23 15.09
N GLY A 166 -21.35 4.09 14.47
CA GLY A 166 -22.56 4.64 15.08
C GLY A 166 -22.28 5.71 16.14
N LYS A 167 -21.15 6.43 16.03
CA LYS A 167 -20.68 7.42 17.03
C LYS A 167 -20.18 8.69 16.36
N GLN A 168 -20.54 9.85 16.92
CA GLN A 168 -20.05 11.14 16.42
C GLN A 168 -18.57 11.35 16.79
N PRO A 169 -17.67 11.60 15.82
CA PRO A 169 -16.27 11.87 16.11
C PRO A 169 -16.11 13.18 16.89
N LYS A 170 -15.18 13.18 17.86
CA LYS A 170 -14.79 14.38 18.60
C LYS A 170 -13.43 14.83 18.08
N TYR A 171 -13.26 16.13 17.83
CA TYR A 171 -12.03 16.68 17.24
C TYR A 171 -11.28 17.56 18.23
N THR A 172 -9.96 17.48 18.18
CA THR A 172 -9.05 18.51 18.68
C THR A 172 -8.01 18.82 17.62
N PHE A 173 -7.42 20.00 17.66
CA PHE A 173 -6.61 20.52 16.57
C PHE A 173 -5.25 20.97 17.05
N TYR A 174 -4.22 20.77 16.22
CA TYR A 174 -2.86 21.17 16.55
C TYR A 174 -2.13 21.74 15.33
N ASP A 175 -1.17 22.62 15.59
CA ASP A 175 -0.32 23.22 14.55
C ASP A 175 1.01 22.43 14.42
N PRO A 176 1.24 21.70 13.32
CA PRO A 176 2.49 20.94 13.12
C PRO A 176 3.73 21.83 13.05
N ALA A 177 3.60 23.13 12.78
CA ALA A 177 4.73 24.06 12.80
C ALA A 177 5.28 24.28 14.21
N LYS A 178 4.41 24.30 15.24
CA LYS A 178 4.80 24.44 16.66
C LYS A 178 5.49 23.20 17.22
N LEU A 179 5.31 22.03 16.60
CA LEU A 179 5.93 20.77 17.00
C LEU A 179 7.34 20.57 16.40
N LYS A 180 7.84 21.48 15.55
CA LYS A 180 9.16 21.38 14.95
C LYS A 180 10.26 21.54 16.00
N GLY A 181 11.06 20.49 16.19
CA GLY A 181 12.12 20.45 17.20
C GLY A 181 11.67 20.04 18.60
N VAL A 182 10.37 19.80 18.80
CA VAL A 182 9.84 19.22 20.05
C VAL A 182 10.05 17.71 20.04
N GLU A 183 10.64 17.14 21.10
CA GLU A 183 10.67 15.69 21.26
C GLU A 183 9.29 15.19 21.70
N LEU A 184 8.71 14.27 20.92
CA LEU A 184 7.38 13.73 21.12
C LEU A 184 7.41 12.19 21.21
N PRO A 185 6.50 11.57 21.98
CA PRO A 185 6.34 10.11 22.03
C PRO A 185 6.15 9.49 20.64
N LYS A 186 6.78 8.34 20.39
CA LYS A 186 6.70 7.64 19.08
C LYS A 186 5.51 6.69 18.99
N LYS A 187 5.00 6.20 20.12
CA LYS A 187 3.77 5.38 20.18
C LYS A 187 2.56 6.30 20.13
N GLY A 188 1.47 5.85 19.52
CA GLY A 188 0.22 6.63 19.41
C GLY A 188 0.27 7.82 18.44
N LYS A 189 1.43 8.14 17.82
CA LYS A 189 1.53 9.26 16.87
C LYS A 189 0.53 9.13 15.71
N PHE A 190 -0.08 10.26 15.36
CA PHE A 190 -0.89 10.46 14.16
C PHE A 190 -0.28 9.78 12.91
N PRO A 191 -1.04 8.94 12.18
CA PRO A 191 -0.45 7.93 11.28
C PRO A 191 -0.14 8.44 9.86
N PHE A 192 -0.62 9.63 9.49
CA PHE A 192 -0.41 10.23 8.16
C PHE A 192 0.66 11.34 8.19
N ARG A 193 1.00 11.89 7.01
CA ARG A 193 1.84 13.09 6.94
C ARG A 193 1.05 14.31 7.44
N GLU A 194 1.77 15.21 8.10
CA GLU A 194 1.27 16.50 8.60
C GLU A 194 1.29 17.57 7.48
N THR A 195 0.86 17.16 6.27
CA THR A 195 0.70 17.98 5.05
C THR A 195 -0.17 17.21 4.05
N HIS A 196 -0.74 17.87 3.04
CA HIS A 196 -1.47 17.18 1.96
C HIS A 196 -0.56 16.16 1.27
N PHE A 197 -1.00 14.91 1.23
CA PHE A 197 -0.22 13.81 0.69
C PHE A 197 -1.16 12.78 0.07
N GLY A 198 -1.58 13.07 -1.17
CA GLY A 198 -2.35 12.20 -2.06
C GLY A 198 -1.65 12.08 -3.42
N VAL A 199 -1.64 10.90 -4.04
CA VAL A 199 -1.16 10.70 -5.42
C VAL A 199 -2.33 10.60 -6.40
N GLY A 200 -2.18 11.11 -7.63
CA GLY A 200 -3.15 10.97 -8.71
C GLY A 200 -2.81 9.79 -9.63
N VAL A 201 -3.83 9.10 -10.16
CA VAL A 201 -3.70 7.79 -10.83
C VAL A 201 -4.16 7.74 -12.28
N GLU A 202 -4.44 8.91 -12.88
CA GLU A 202 -4.93 9.01 -14.26
C GLU A 202 -4.00 8.34 -15.30
N LYS A 203 -2.70 8.30 -15.02
CA LYS A 203 -1.74 7.59 -15.88
C LYS A 203 -1.98 6.07 -15.89
N ALA A 204 -2.32 5.46 -14.75
CA ALA A 204 -2.66 4.04 -14.68
C ALA A 204 -4.00 3.75 -15.37
N LYS A 205 -4.99 4.65 -15.24
CA LYS A 205 -6.26 4.56 -15.99
C LYS A 205 -6.01 4.58 -17.51
N ILE A 206 -5.25 5.55 -18.00
CA ILE A 206 -5.01 5.74 -19.44
C ILE A 206 -4.11 4.65 -20.03
N VAL A 207 -2.96 4.36 -19.42
CA VAL A 207 -1.93 3.49 -20.01
C VAL A 207 -2.19 2.01 -19.72
N LEU A 208 -2.64 1.70 -18.49
CA LEU A 208 -2.87 0.33 -18.05
C LEU A 208 -4.35 -0.07 -18.11
N GLY A 209 -5.27 0.83 -18.47
CA GLY A 209 -6.71 0.57 -18.46
C GLY A 209 -7.25 0.17 -17.09
N TRP A 210 -6.56 0.58 -16.01
CA TRP A 210 -6.88 0.19 -14.65
C TRP A 210 -8.00 1.07 -14.06
N LYS A 211 -8.80 0.49 -13.16
CA LYS A 211 -9.74 1.19 -12.30
C LYS A 211 -9.71 0.55 -10.89
N PRO A 212 -10.04 1.30 -9.83
CA PRO A 212 -10.29 0.68 -8.54
C PRO A 212 -11.52 -0.25 -8.62
N GLU A 213 -11.49 -1.34 -7.87
CA GLU A 213 -12.63 -2.26 -7.69
C GLU A 213 -13.25 -2.09 -6.29
N HIS A 214 -12.61 -1.33 -5.39
CA HIS A 214 -12.99 -1.16 -3.98
C HIS A 214 -13.19 0.31 -3.59
N ASP A 215 -14.11 0.58 -2.65
CA ASP A 215 -14.34 1.90 -2.06
C ASP A 215 -14.23 1.85 -0.53
N LEU A 216 -13.51 2.83 0.04
CA LEU A 216 -13.26 2.90 1.48
C LEU A 216 -14.53 3.04 2.31
N LYS A 217 -15.54 3.80 1.86
CA LYS A 217 -16.79 3.99 2.62
C LYS A 217 -17.56 2.67 2.73
N THR A 218 -17.57 1.86 1.68
CA THR A 218 -18.10 0.49 1.75
C THR A 218 -17.23 -0.44 2.60
N ASP A 219 -15.91 -0.44 2.38
CA ASP A 219 -14.97 -1.39 3.03
C ASP A 219 -14.85 -1.19 4.54
N LEU A 220 -15.01 0.04 5.05
CA LEU A 220 -14.96 0.32 6.49
C LEU A 220 -15.93 -0.55 7.29
N SER A 221 -17.05 -0.99 6.71
CA SER A 221 -18.03 -1.88 7.34
C SER A 221 -17.42 -3.24 7.72
N TRP A 222 -16.75 -3.92 6.80
CA TRP A 222 -16.08 -5.19 7.12
C TRP A 222 -14.78 -4.94 7.90
N TYR A 223 -14.10 -3.81 7.67
CA TYR A 223 -12.87 -3.45 8.38
C TYR A 223 -13.12 -3.26 9.89
N TYR A 224 -14.27 -2.68 10.25
CA TYR A 224 -14.72 -2.53 11.64
C TYR A 224 -15.24 -3.85 12.25
N ALA A 225 -15.87 -4.71 11.45
CA ALA A 225 -16.18 -6.07 11.90
C ALA A 225 -14.90 -6.86 12.25
N GLU A 226 -13.86 -6.78 11.42
CA GLU A 226 -12.55 -7.39 11.67
C GLU A 226 -11.82 -6.73 12.86
N TYR A 227 -11.89 -5.41 13.01
CA TYR A 227 -11.34 -4.68 14.17
C TYR A 227 -11.89 -5.23 15.50
N ARG A 228 -13.22 -5.43 15.57
CA ARG A 228 -13.89 -6.04 16.74
C ARG A 228 -13.59 -7.53 16.89
N ARG A 229 -13.52 -8.30 15.79
CA ARG A 229 -13.15 -9.73 15.82
C ARG A 229 -11.72 -9.94 16.34
N LEU A 230 -10.83 -8.97 16.15
CA LEU A 230 -9.48 -8.92 16.70
C LEU A 230 -9.42 -8.38 18.15
N GLY A 231 -10.56 -8.05 18.77
CA GLY A 231 -10.64 -7.50 20.13
C GLY A 231 -10.06 -6.10 20.29
N LYS A 232 -9.83 -5.36 19.19
CA LYS A 232 -9.12 -4.07 19.20
C LYS A 232 -9.99 -2.92 19.71
N ASP A 233 -11.30 -3.12 19.74
CA ASP A 233 -12.29 -2.28 20.41
C ASP A 233 -12.21 -2.33 21.94
N GLN A 234 -11.51 -3.33 22.51
CA GLN A 234 -11.38 -3.55 23.94
C GLN A 234 -10.09 -2.94 24.52
N GLY A 235 -10.07 -2.69 25.84
CA GLY A 235 -8.89 -2.19 26.55
C GLY A 235 -8.52 -0.72 26.28
N PRO A 236 -7.43 -0.23 26.88
CA PRO A 236 -6.99 1.17 26.79
C PRO A 236 -6.33 1.49 25.43
N VAL A 237 -6.33 2.78 25.08
CA VAL A 237 -5.62 3.32 23.91
C VAL A 237 -4.36 4.06 24.35
N GLU A 238 -3.32 3.99 23.53
CA GLU A 238 -2.10 4.77 23.68
C GLU A 238 -2.37 6.26 23.40
N ARG A 239 -2.23 7.10 24.43
CA ARG A 239 -2.56 8.53 24.41
C ARG A 239 -1.39 9.46 24.75
N ALA A 240 -0.20 8.94 25.07
CA ALA A 240 0.93 9.78 25.48
C ALA A 240 1.31 10.83 24.40
N TRP A 241 1.15 10.50 23.12
CA TRP A 241 1.35 11.47 22.03
C TRP A 241 0.22 12.50 21.92
N ASP A 242 -1.04 12.09 22.05
CA ASP A 242 -2.20 12.98 22.05
C ASP A 242 -2.07 14.03 23.16
N GLU A 243 -1.70 13.60 24.36
CA GLU A 243 -1.54 14.44 25.54
C GLU A 243 -0.37 15.42 25.39
N ALA A 244 0.76 14.97 24.84
CA ALA A 244 1.91 15.83 24.53
C ALA A 244 1.60 16.91 23.47
N VAL A 245 0.73 16.60 22.50
CA VAL A 245 0.34 17.55 21.43
C VAL A 245 -0.77 18.51 21.89
N LEU A 246 -1.74 18.03 22.66
CA LEU A 246 -2.89 18.80 23.12
C LEU A 246 -2.63 19.65 24.38
N GLY A 247 -1.45 19.52 24.99
CA GLY A 247 -0.96 20.49 25.99
C GLY A 247 -0.70 21.91 25.43
N THR A 248 -0.83 22.10 24.11
CA THR A 248 -0.76 23.42 23.45
C THR A 248 -2.17 23.95 23.16
N PRO A 249 -2.59 25.14 23.64
CA PRO A 249 -4.00 25.55 23.59
C PRO A 249 -4.58 25.84 22.19
N GLY A 250 -5.81 25.37 21.95
CA GLY A 250 -6.70 25.80 20.84
C GLY A 250 -7.80 24.80 20.48
N ALA A 251 -9.08 25.15 20.65
CA ALA A 251 -10.21 24.32 20.24
C ALA A 251 -11.51 25.14 20.00
N ALA A 252 -12.27 24.78 18.95
CA ALA A 252 -13.64 25.23 18.65
C ALA A 252 -14.31 24.21 17.70
N THR A 253 -15.65 24.15 17.64
CA THR A 253 -16.41 23.06 16.97
C THR A 253 -17.70 23.53 16.26
N ALA A 254 -18.14 22.82 15.21
CA ALA A 254 -19.40 23.04 14.46
C ALA A 254 -19.87 21.74 13.74
N ALA A 255 -21.10 21.72 13.19
CA ALA A 255 -21.86 20.51 12.80
C ALA A 255 -22.27 20.42 11.29
N PRO A 256 -22.76 19.27 10.76
CA PRO A 256 -22.81 18.95 9.31
C PRO A 256 -24.22 18.78 8.65
N MET A 257 -24.26 18.47 7.33
CA MET A 257 -25.44 18.09 6.52
C MET A 257 -25.11 16.97 5.46
N ALA A 258 -26.12 16.42 4.74
CA ALA A 258 -26.11 15.08 4.09
C ALA A 258 -26.13 15.02 2.53
N ALA A 259 -26.18 13.80 1.93
CA ALA A 259 -25.82 13.48 0.52
C ALA A 259 -26.70 12.38 -0.20
N ALA A 260 -26.37 12.01 -1.46
CA ALA A 260 -26.96 10.91 -2.27
C ALA A 260 -26.02 10.36 -3.41
N ALA A 261 -26.24 9.12 -3.93
CA ALA A 261 -25.42 8.38 -4.96
C ALA A 261 -26.29 7.35 -5.77
N ALA A 262 -25.89 6.48 -6.73
CA ALA A 262 -24.61 6.03 -7.34
C ALA A 262 -24.74 5.92 -8.91
N PRO A 263 -24.48 4.83 -9.74
CA PRO A 263 -23.98 3.42 -9.57
C PRO A 263 -22.89 2.94 -10.62
N THR A 264 -22.69 1.61 -10.82
CA THR A 264 -21.64 0.95 -11.69
C THR A 264 -22.14 -0.38 -12.33
N PRO A 265 -21.52 -1.01 -13.39
CA PRO A 265 -20.52 -2.12 -13.21
C PRO A 265 -19.53 -2.41 -14.41
N ALA A 266 -19.49 -3.66 -14.97
CA ALA A 266 -18.77 -4.22 -16.17
C ALA A 266 -17.20 -4.26 -16.16
N GLY A 267 -16.44 -5.03 -16.98
CA GLY A 267 -16.68 -6.07 -18.04
C GLY A 267 -15.69 -5.91 -19.24
N VAL A 268 -15.27 -6.87 -20.12
CA VAL A 268 -15.32 -8.36 -20.30
C VAL A 268 -14.17 -8.79 -21.28
N PRO A 269 -13.60 -10.05 -21.30
CA PRO A 269 -12.31 -10.37 -21.99
C PRO A 269 -12.23 -11.68 -22.87
N VAL A 270 -11.04 -11.98 -23.45
CA VAL A 270 -10.62 -13.25 -24.13
C VAL A 270 -9.13 -13.56 -23.85
N ALA A 271 -8.67 -14.83 -23.89
CA ALA A 271 -7.27 -15.25 -23.64
C ALA A 271 -6.82 -16.48 -24.48
N PRO A 272 -5.49 -16.68 -24.71
CA PRO A 272 -4.91 -18.03 -24.51
C PRO A 272 -3.41 -18.08 -24.07
N ARG A 273 -2.98 -19.33 -23.76
CA ARG A 273 -1.62 -19.82 -23.39
C ARG A 273 -1.12 -19.42 -21.99
N VAL A 274 -0.66 -20.43 -21.24
CA VAL A 274 -0.20 -20.30 -19.84
C VAL A 274 1.12 -19.53 -19.79
N LYS A 275 1.10 -18.39 -19.11
CA LYS A 275 2.26 -17.56 -18.78
C LYS A 275 2.91 -18.03 -17.47
N ALA A 276 4.09 -17.53 -17.14
CA ALA A 276 4.72 -17.74 -15.82
C ALA A 276 5.18 -16.42 -15.16
N ALA A 277 4.93 -16.27 -13.85
CA ALA A 277 5.40 -15.15 -13.05
C ALA A 277 6.23 -15.58 -11.84
N LEU A 278 7.30 -14.82 -11.58
CA LEU A 278 8.00 -14.79 -10.30
C LEU A 278 7.54 -13.57 -9.49
N ILE A 279 7.12 -13.77 -8.24
CA ILE A 279 7.00 -12.70 -7.24
C ILE A 279 8.18 -12.83 -6.26
N ILE A 280 8.89 -11.75 -5.98
CA ILE A 280 9.95 -11.73 -4.94
C ILE A 280 9.52 -10.85 -3.77
N GLN A 281 9.42 -11.47 -2.59
CA GLN A 281 8.62 -10.95 -1.49
C GLN A 281 9.44 -10.55 -0.26
N ASN A 282 9.31 -9.28 0.12
CA ASN A 282 9.79 -8.71 1.38
C ASN A 282 9.07 -9.31 2.61
N LYS A 283 9.85 -9.54 3.68
CA LYS A 283 9.45 -10.06 5.01
C LYS A 283 8.36 -9.30 5.78
N GLY A 284 7.84 -8.17 5.30
CA GLY A 284 6.67 -7.56 5.93
C GLY A 284 6.33 -6.13 5.52
N GLY A 285 5.54 -5.48 6.39
CA GLY A 285 4.86 -4.23 6.10
C GLY A 285 3.86 -4.36 4.96
N GLY A 286 3.49 -3.23 4.34
CA GLY A 286 2.50 -3.19 3.25
C GLY A 286 2.95 -3.94 1.98
N HIS A 287 4.25 -4.24 1.84
CA HIS A 287 4.73 -5.13 0.79
C HIS A 287 4.19 -6.55 0.96
N GLY A 288 4.09 -7.08 2.19
CA GLY A 288 3.50 -8.41 2.43
C GLY A 288 2.06 -8.48 1.92
N GLU A 289 1.30 -7.43 2.19
CA GLU A 289 -0.11 -7.25 1.82
C GLU A 289 -0.30 -7.15 0.29
N ILE A 290 0.49 -6.30 -0.40
CA ILE A 290 0.49 -6.27 -1.89
C ILE A 290 0.79 -7.65 -2.46
N GLY A 291 1.80 -8.35 -1.92
CA GLY A 291 2.27 -9.63 -2.46
C GLY A 291 1.24 -10.75 -2.39
N TYR A 292 0.52 -10.84 -1.28
CA TYR A 292 -0.59 -11.78 -1.09
C TYR A 292 -1.70 -11.58 -2.14
N HIS A 293 -2.20 -10.35 -2.29
CA HIS A 293 -3.26 -10.06 -3.25
C HIS A 293 -2.78 -10.19 -4.71
N LEU A 294 -1.54 -9.80 -4.99
CA LEU A 294 -0.93 -9.96 -6.31
C LEU A 294 -0.78 -11.44 -6.69
N ALA A 295 -0.36 -12.30 -5.77
CA ALA A 295 -0.29 -13.74 -6.00
C ALA A 295 -1.67 -14.32 -6.35
N LEU A 296 -2.72 -13.95 -5.60
CA LEU A 296 -4.10 -14.37 -5.89
C LEU A 296 -4.63 -13.86 -7.23
N LYS A 297 -4.34 -12.61 -7.64
CA LYS A 297 -4.76 -12.10 -8.96
C LYS A 297 -3.98 -12.74 -10.11
N LEU A 298 -2.68 -13.01 -9.94
CA LEU A 298 -1.86 -13.64 -10.99
C LEU A 298 -2.16 -15.14 -11.17
N ALA A 299 -2.39 -15.89 -10.09
CA ALA A 299 -2.69 -17.33 -10.15
C ALA A 299 -3.93 -17.66 -11.02
N ARG A 300 -4.88 -16.73 -11.13
CA ARG A 300 -6.08 -16.85 -11.99
C ARG A 300 -5.77 -16.84 -13.50
N GLN A 301 -4.55 -16.47 -13.92
CA GLN A 301 -4.17 -16.30 -15.33
C GLN A 301 -2.81 -16.92 -15.71
N MET A 302 -1.98 -17.34 -14.76
CA MET A 302 -0.62 -17.83 -15.01
C MET A 302 -0.08 -18.69 -13.87
N LYS A 303 0.95 -19.51 -14.13
CA LYS A 303 1.71 -20.13 -13.04
C LYS A 303 2.41 -19.02 -12.25
N VAL A 304 2.30 -19.06 -10.93
CA VAL A 304 3.02 -18.15 -10.03
C VAL A 304 3.97 -18.95 -9.15
N THR A 305 5.25 -18.57 -9.14
CA THR A 305 6.22 -18.97 -8.11
C THR A 305 6.55 -17.73 -7.27
N MET A 306 6.58 -17.87 -5.95
CA MET A 306 6.73 -16.76 -5.01
C MET A 306 7.89 -17.03 -4.06
N ILE A 307 9.00 -16.32 -4.24
CA ILE A 307 10.18 -16.40 -3.35
C ILE A 307 9.99 -15.40 -2.21
N VAL A 308 10.08 -15.88 -0.96
CA VAL A 308 9.76 -15.09 0.25
C VAL A 308 10.94 -15.04 1.21
N ASP A 309 11.30 -13.82 1.63
CA ASP A 309 12.29 -13.54 2.68
C ASP A 309 11.98 -14.35 3.96
N SER A 310 12.87 -15.29 4.29
CA SER A 310 12.69 -16.25 5.38
C SER A 310 12.57 -15.62 6.76
N ALA A 311 13.01 -14.36 6.93
CA ALA A 311 12.84 -13.58 8.15
C ALA A 311 11.44 -12.92 8.26
N ALA A 312 10.46 -13.32 7.46
CA ALA A 312 9.06 -12.96 7.66
C ALA A 312 8.47 -13.66 8.90
N LYS A 313 7.58 -12.96 9.59
CA LYS A 313 6.79 -13.53 10.69
C LYS A 313 5.66 -14.40 10.14
N ARG A 314 5.91 -15.70 9.96
CA ARG A 314 4.97 -16.67 9.34
C ARG A 314 3.66 -16.87 10.12
N ASP A 315 3.68 -16.61 11.42
CA ASP A 315 2.51 -16.59 12.31
C ASP A 315 1.60 -15.36 12.11
N SER A 316 2.12 -14.32 11.48
CA SER A 316 1.52 -13.00 11.41
C SER A 316 0.90 -12.74 10.03
N PRO A 317 -0.25 -12.05 9.94
CA PRO A 317 -0.83 -11.69 8.64
C PRO A 317 0.13 -10.83 7.79
N PRO A 318 0.17 -10.97 6.46
CA PRO A 318 -0.61 -11.92 5.66
C PRO A 318 0.04 -13.32 5.56
N PHE A 319 1.26 -13.51 6.07
CA PHE A 319 2.01 -14.77 5.93
C PHE A 319 1.29 -15.98 6.52
N SER A 320 0.57 -15.81 7.64
CA SER A 320 -0.29 -16.85 8.23
C SER A 320 -1.57 -17.15 7.43
N SER A 321 -1.76 -16.49 6.28
CA SER A 321 -2.80 -16.81 5.29
C SER A 321 -2.24 -17.37 3.99
N TYR A 322 -0.95 -17.73 3.93
CA TYR A 322 -0.34 -18.21 2.68
C TYR A 322 -0.86 -19.58 2.19
N GLY A 323 -1.56 -20.34 3.04
CA GLY A 323 -2.35 -21.50 2.59
C GLY A 323 -3.46 -21.14 1.59
N ASP A 324 -3.97 -19.90 1.62
CA ASP A 324 -4.92 -19.39 0.60
C ASP A 324 -4.24 -19.26 -0.78
N LEU A 325 -2.91 -19.04 -0.81
CA LEU A 325 -2.11 -18.95 -2.04
C LEU A 325 -1.75 -20.34 -2.55
N GLU A 326 -1.36 -21.25 -1.66
CA GLU A 326 -1.08 -22.66 -1.99
C GLU A 326 -2.33 -23.36 -2.55
N ALA A 327 -3.50 -23.11 -1.96
CA ALA A 327 -4.79 -23.57 -2.48
C ALA A 327 -5.16 -22.94 -3.84
N ALA A 328 -4.63 -21.76 -4.16
CA ALA A 328 -4.74 -21.13 -5.47
C ALA A 328 -3.67 -21.61 -6.49
N GLY A 329 -2.81 -22.56 -6.12
CA GLY A 329 -1.75 -23.09 -6.99
C GLY A 329 -0.47 -22.24 -7.06
N VAL A 330 -0.27 -21.32 -6.11
CA VAL A 330 0.98 -20.54 -5.99
C VAL A 330 2.07 -21.40 -5.37
N GLU A 331 3.21 -21.52 -6.06
CA GLU A 331 4.38 -22.24 -5.57
C GLU A 331 5.22 -21.35 -4.63
N ILE A 332 5.13 -21.54 -3.32
CA ILE A 332 5.84 -20.71 -2.33
C ILE A 332 7.21 -21.33 -2.00
N ARG A 333 8.27 -20.53 -2.15
CA ARG A 333 9.65 -20.90 -1.80
C ARG A 333 10.20 -19.92 -0.76
N TRP A 334 10.64 -20.41 0.39
CA TRP A 334 11.19 -19.58 1.48
C TRP A 334 12.72 -19.58 1.44
N ALA A 335 13.35 -18.40 1.36
CA ALA A 335 14.81 -18.26 1.25
C ALA A 335 15.34 -17.08 2.08
N ASP A 336 16.58 -17.15 2.58
CA ASP A 336 17.25 -15.95 3.11
C ASP A 336 17.58 -15.01 1.95
N LEU A 337 16.97 -13.82 1.96
CA LEU A 337 17.21 -12.78 0.97
C LEU A 337 18.11 -11.64 1.49
N SER A 338 18.73 -11.84 2.66
CA SER A 338 19.74 -10.95 3.23
C SER A 338 21.17 -11.37 2.88
N SER A 339 21.44 -12.67 2.77
CA SER A 339 22.72 -13.23 2.33
C SER A 339 22.64 -13.64 0.85
N GLY A 340 23.37 -12.98 -0.06
CA GLY A 340 23.40 -13.34 -1.50
C GLY A 340 22.12 -13.03 -2.30
N GLY A 341 21.02 -12.63 -1.65
CA GLY A 341 19.81 -12.13 -2.30
C GLY A 341 18.99 -13.19 -3.04
N LEU A 342 18.31 -12.77 -4.10
CA LEU A 342 17.62 -13.66 -5.04
C LEU A 342 18.62 -14.56 -5.78
N SER A 343 19.80 -14.07 -6.15
CA SER A 343 20.83 -14.88 -6.83
C SER A 343 21.18 -16.12 -6.00
N GLY A 344 21.62 -15.92 -4.75
CA GLY A 344 21.90 -17.02 -3.82
C GLY A 344 20.67 -17.88 -3.48
N ALA A 345 19.48 -17.27 -3.41
CA ALA A 345 18.24 -18.01 -3.23
C ALA A 345 17.92 -18.95 -4.41
N MET A 346 18.22 -18.57 -5.65
CA MET A 346 17.97 -19.41 -6.84
C MET A 346 19.02 -20.52 -7.02
N GLU A 347 20.24 -20.33 -6.50
CA GLU A 347 21.28 -21.37 -6.47
C GLU A 347 20.96 -22.50 -5.48
N GLY A 348 20.26 -22.19 -4.38
CA GLY A 348 19.86 -23.15 -3.35
C GLY A 348 18.54 -23.90 -3.60
N LEU A 349 18.07 -24.01 -4.85
CA LEU A 349 16.68 -24.38 -5.20
C LEU A 349 16.55 -25.45 -6.30
#